data_AF-A0A1B6I7A7-F1
#
_entry.id   AF-A0A1B6I7A7-F1
#
_cell.length_a   1.000
_cell.length_b   1.000
_cell.length_c   1.000
_cell.angle_alpha   90.00
_cell.angle_beta   90.00
_cell.angle_gamma   90.00
#
_symmetry.space_group_name_H-M   'P 1'
#
loop_
_entity.id
_entity.type
_entity.pdbx_description
1 polymer ?
#
loop_
_entity_poly.entity_id
_entity_poly.type
_entity_poly.pdbx_seq_one_letter_code
_entity_poly.pdbx_strand_id
1 'polypeptide(L)'
;DSWYKIDSFTSHELALGEIRYLACSGNPQQDNFTMQVSAAGVSASSKPTFRLTFTELHLVSVNNAVVTLESVRDAVISEENLLYTTTPLPIDPTTLSFEVVRLPRYGTLAVNGSVLRSGEVFSQLDVTQGRVRYKLYRTAYSRVHDTVTFRVSAPQCQALAPATLRFVHTPPAQLVQRVTVVLHKLKVVEGAAAILSQAHLDVS
;
A
#
# COMPACT_ATOMS: atom_id res chain seq x y z
N ASP A 1 -30.71 7.87 -8.78
CA ASP A 1 -29.91 8.23 -9.97
C ASP A 1 -30.24 7.31 -11.13
N SER A 2 -31.08 7.81 -12.04
CA SER A 2 -31.48 7.10 -13.26
C SER A 2 -30.77 7.71 -14.45
N TRP A 3 -30.24 6.89 -15.35
CA TRP A 3 -29.55 7.33 -16.56
C TRP A 3 -30.52 7.38 -17.74
N TYR A 4 -30.53 8.50 -18.46
CA TYR A 4 -31.30 8.68 -19.69
C TYR A 4 -30.37 9.07 -20.82
N LYS A 5 -30.52 8.40 -21.96
CA LYS A 5 -29.80 8.77 -23.17
C LYS A 5 -30.40 10.06 -23.73
N ILE A 6 -29.55 11.05 -23.96
CA ILE A 6 -29.91 12.33 -24.57
C ILE A 6 -29.23 12.50 -25.92
N ASP A 7 -29.80 13.32 -26.79
CA ASP A 7 -29.27 13.70 -28.11
C ASP A 7 -28.90 15.19 -28.20
N SER A 8 -29.31 15.99 -27.21
CA SER A 8 -29.10 17.42 -27.12
C SER A 8 -29.02 17.86 -25.65
N PHE A 9 -28.27 18.93 -25.40
CA PHE A 9 -28.15 19.57 -24.10
C PHE A 9 -27.77 21.05 -24.26
N THR A 10 -27.99 21.84 -23.22
CA THR A 10 -27.69 23.27 -23.14
C THR A 10 -26.41 23.54 -22.35
N SER A 11 -25.81 24.72 -22.54
CA SER A 11 -24.67 25.14 -21.72
C SER A 11 -25.03 25.30 -20.24
N HIS A 12 -26.31 25.53 -19.91
CA HIS A 12 -26.79 25.63 -18.55
C HIS A 12 -26.81 24.26 -17.85
N GLU A 13 -27.36 23.23 -18.49
CA GLU A 13 -27.37 21.84 -17.96
C GLU A 13 -25.95 21.30 -17.79
N LEU A 14 -25.03 21.65 -18.70
CA LEU A 14 -23.61 21.34 -18.56
C LEU A 14 -22.99 22.03 -17.33
N ALA A 15 -23.31 23.30 -17.10
CA ALA A 15 -22.81 24.07 -15.95
C ALA A 15 -23.36 23.56 -14.60
N LEU A 16 -24.56 22.98 -14.60
CA LEU A 16 -25.17 22.33 -13.43
C LEU A 16 -24.63 20.91 -13.17
N GLY A 17 -23.80 20.35 -14.06
CA GLY A 17 -23.23 19.00 -13.90
C GLY A 17 -24.25 17.87 -14.14
N GLU A 18 -25.33 18.17 -14.87
CA GLU A 18 -26.39 17.20 -15.18
C GLU A 18 -26.01 16.25 -16.33
N ILE A 19 -25.04 16.66 -17.15
CA ILE A 19 -24.55 15.89 -18.30
C ILE A 19 -23.40 14.99 -17.87
N ARG A 20 -23.51 13.69 -18.17
CA ARG A 20 -22.53 12.67 -17.78
C ARG A 20 -22.24 11.72 -18.93
N TYR A 21 -21.01 11.23 -18.99
CA TYR A 21 -20.60 10.20 -19.92
C TYR A 21 -20.68 8.82 -19.25
N LEU A 22 -21.24 7.84 -19.95
CA LEU A 22 -21.24 6.43 -19.55
C LEU A 22 -20.67 5.61 -20.70
N ALA A 23 -19.56 4.92 -20.47
CA ALA A 23 -19.00 4.00 -21.45
C ALA A 23 -19.95 2.80 -21.64
N CYS A 24 -20.46 2.62 -22.85
CA CYS A 24 -21.15 1.38 -23.21
C CYS A 24 -20.14 0.23 -23.27
N SER A 25 -20.57 -0.98 -22.87
CA SER A 25 -19.69 -2.15 -22.71
C SER A 25 -18.76 -2.42 -23.90
N GLY A 26 -17.51 -2.77 -23.58
CA GLY A 26 -16.46 -3.16 -24.52
C GLY A 26 -15.33 -2.15 -24.49
N ASN A 27 -14.17 -2.51 -23.94
CA ASN A 27 -12.99 -1.67 -23.70
C ASN A 27 -12.67 -0.69 -24.86
N PRO A 28 -13.27 0.52 -24.89
CA PRO A 28 -12.97 1.45 -25.97
C PRO A 28 -11.64 2.09 -25.60
N GLN A 29 -10.62 1.99 -26.44
CA GLN A 29 -9.40 2.80 -26.24
C GLN A 29 -9.72 4.30 -26.43
N GLN A 30 -10.73 4.60 -27.23
CA GLN A 30 -11.23 5.94 -27.52
C GLN A 30 -12.74 5.92 -27.79
N ASP A 31 -13.40 7.02 -27.51
CA ASP A 31 -14.78 7.30 -27.93
C ASP A 31 -14.87 8.76 -28.40
N ASN A 32 -15.90 9.13 -29.14
CA ASN A 32 -16.12 10.50 -29.55
C ASN A 32 -17.59 10.77 -29.90
N PHE A 33 -17.99 12.02 -29.76
CA PHE A 33 -19.25 12.49 -30.30
C PHE A 33 -19.06 13.83 -31.00
N THR A 34 -19.75 13.97 -32.13
CA THR A 34 -19.72 15.19 -32.93
C THR A 34 -20.99 15.97 -32.69
N MET A 35 -20.86 17.26 -32.40
CA MET A 35 -21.98 18.12 -32.04
C MET A 35 -22.21 19.19 -33.09
N GLN A 36 -23.48 19.55 -33.25
CA GLN A 36 -23.87 20.80 -33.91
C GLN A 36 -24.13 21.83 -32.81
N VAL A 37 -23.39 22.94 -32.83
CA VAL A 37 -23.60 24.04 -31.88
C VAL A 37 -24.56 25.04 -32.50
N SER A 38 -25.53 25.53 -31.72
CA SER A 38 -26.42 26.61 -32.13
C SER A 38 -26.61 27.62 -31.00
N ALA A 39 -26.79 28.89 -31.35
CA ALA A 39 -27.05 29.98 -30.42
C ALA A 39 -28.05 30.96 -31.05
N ALA A 40 -29.09 31.34 -30.30
CA ALA A 40 -30.14 32.27 -30.78
C ALA A 40 -30.72 31.90 -32.16
N GLY A 41 -30.89 30.60 -32.44
CA GLY A 41 -31.42 30.10 -33.72
C GLY A 41 -30.42 30.03 -34.87
N VAL A 42 -29.16 30.43 -34.66
CA VAL A 42 -28.08 30.34 -35.65
C VAL A 42 -27.20 29.14 -35.33
N SER A 43 -27.03 28.24 -36.30
CA SER A 43 -26.14 27.08 -36.20
C SER A 43 -24.71 27.45 -36.64
N ALA A 44 -23.72 27.02 -35.87
CA ALA A 44 -22.32 27.13 -36.25
C ALA A 44 -22.06 26.35 -37.56
N SER A 45 -21.25 26.90 -38.46
CA SER A 45 -20.92 26.20 -39.72
C SER A 45 -20.03 24.97 -39.49
N SER A 46 -19.28 24.93 -38.39
CA SER A 46 -18.43 23.80 -38.02
C SER A 46 -19.13 22.86 -37.06
N LYS A 47 -18.85 21.56 -37.20
CA LYS A 47 -19.31 20.51 -36.28
C LYS A 47 -18.14 20.02 -35.43
N PRO A 48 -17.90 20.60 -34.25
CA PRO A 48 -16.80 20.16 -33.40
C PRO A 48 -17.01 18.72 -32.93
N THR A 49 -15.91 17.96 -32.87
CA THR A 49 -15.88 16.61 -32.30
C THR A 49 -15.22 16.66 -30.93
N PHE A 50 -15.94 16.18 -29.92
CA PHE A 50 -15.39 15.93 -28.60
C PHE A 50 -14.85 14.49 -28.56
N ARG A 51 -13.59 14.32 -28.17
CA ARG A 51 -12.92 13.01 -28.09
C ARG A 51 -12.74 12.62 -26.63
N LEU A 52 -13.07 11.38 -26.32
CA LEU A 52 -12.77 10.71 -25.06
C LEU A 52 -11.64 9.71 -25.31
N THR A 53 -10.63 9.71 -24.46
CA THR A 53 -9.54 8.74 -24.50
C THR A 53 -9.53 7.99 -23.19
N PHE A 54 -9.59 6.67 -23.26
CA PHE A 54 -9.49 5.82 -22.08
C PHE A 54 -8.03 5.52 -21.84
N THR A 55 -7.54 5.97 -20.69
CA THR A 55 -6.13 5.83 -20.34
C THR A 55 -5.97 4.55 -19.55
N GLU A 56 -5.19 3.61 -20.07
CA GLU A 56 -4.79 2.42 -19.32
C GLU A 56 -3.91 2.85 -18.14
N LEU A 57 -4.34 2.50 -16.92
CA LEU A 57 -3.61 2.85 -15.71
C LEU A 57 -2.70 1.70 -15.29
N HIS A 58 -1.45 2.03 -14.96
CA HIS A 58 -0.48 1.10 -14.42
C HIS A 58 -0.16 1.45 -12.98
N LEU A 59 -0.20 0.46 -12.10
CA LEU A 59 0.15 0.61 -10.71
C LEU A 59 1.68 0.69 -10.56
N VAL A 60 2.17 1.67 -9.81
CA VAL A 60 3.60 1.94 -9.62
C VAL A 60 3.93 2.05 -8.14
N SER A 61 5.00 1.35 -7.73
CA SER A 61 5.61 1.50 -6.41
C SER A 61 6.53 2.71 -6.43
N VAL A 62 6.16 3.77 -5.71
CA VAL A 62 6.98 4.97 -5.56
C VAL A 62 7.95 4.77 -4.40
N ASN A 63 7.44 4.43 -3.21
CA ASN A 63 8.24 4.14 -2.03
C ASN A 63 7.91 2.76 -1.46
N ASN A 64 8.97 2.01 -1.15
CA ASN A 64 8.91 0.79 -0.35
C ASN A 64 10.17 0.72 0.52
N ALA A 65 10.32 1.72 1.39
CA ALA A 65 11.49 1.89 2.24
C ALA A 65 11.33 1.15 3.57
N VAL A 66 12.47 0.80 4.19
CA VAL A 66 12.49 0.13 5.48
C VAL A 66 11.88 1.03 6.57
N VAL A 67 11.00 0.47 7.40
CA VAL A 67 10.50 1.13 8.60
C VAL A 67 11.46 0.83 9.75
N THR A 68 12.10 1.87 10.30
CA THR A 68 13.06 1.74 11.40
C THR A 68 12.40 2.03 12.75
N LEU A 69 12.70 1.18 13.73
CA LEU A 69 12.25 1.33 15.12
C LEU A 69 13.47 1.46 16.03
N GLU A 70 13.92 2.70 16.24
CA GLU A 70 15.09 3.01 17.06
C GLU A 70 14.68 3.21 18.52
N SER A 71 15.04 2.25 19.39
CA SER A 71 14.69 2.26 20.81
C SER A 71 13.19 2.33 21.13
N VAL A 72 12.32 2.16 20.14
CA VAL A 72 10.86 2.17 20.25
C VAL A 72 10.26 0.83 19.82
N ARG A 73 9.05 0.53 20.30
CA ARG A 73 8.37 -0.76 20.05
C ARG A 73 7.30 -0.68 18.98
N ASP A 74 6.91 0.51 18.57
CA ASP A 74 5.94 0.75 17.51
C ASP A 74 6.41 1.89 16.60
N ALA A 75 5.94 1.87 15.37
CA ALA A 75 6.18 2.91 14.38
C ALA A 75 4.96 3.07 13.46
N VAL A 76 4.75 4.31 13.02
CA VAL A 76 3.79 4.63 11.96
C VAL A 76 4.41 4.24 10.62
N ILE A 77 3.61 3.65 9.75
CA ILE A 77 3.98 3.46 8.35
C ILE A 77 3.44 4.67 7.59
N SER A 78 4.35 5.48 7.07
CA SER A 78 4.02 6.71 6.32
C SER A 78 4.31 6.54 4.82
N GLU A 79 4.02 7.57 4.03
CA GLU A 79 4.32 7.59 2.59
C GLU A 79 5.83 7.51 2.29
N GLU A 80 6.70 7.90 3.22
CA GLU A 80 8.15 7.70 3.09
C GLU A 80 8.50 6.20 3.04
N ASN A 81 7.72 5.37 3.73
CA ASN A 81 7.92 3.93 3.78
C ASN A 81 7.13 3.21 2.70
N LEU A 82 5.89 3.64 2.45
CA LEU A 82 4.95 2.92 1.60
C LEU A 82 4.10 3.88 0.78
N LEU A 83 4.44 4.05 -0.49
CA LEU A 83 3.69 4.88 -1.43
C LEU A 83 3.54 4.18 -2.76
N TYR A 84 2.30 3.95 -3.15
CA TYR A 84 1.91 3.49 -4.48
C TYR A 84 1.04 4.54 -5.15
N THR A 85 1.11 4.59 -6.47
CA THR A 85 0.29 5.47 -7.32
C THR A 85 0.01 4.80 -8.65
N THR A 86 -0.72 5.47 -9.53
CA THR A 86 -0.94 5.04 -10.91
C THR A 86 -0.29 5.97 -11.90
N THR A 87 0.12 5.43 -13.05
CA THR A 87 0.59 6.18 -14.21
C THR A 87 -0.31 5.88 -15.41
N PRO A 88 -0.47 6.82 -16.36
CA PRO A 88 0.09 8.17 -16.36
C PRO A 88 -0.69 9.18 -15.49
N LEU A 89 -1.85 8.78 -14.96
CA LEU A 89 -2.70 9.66 -14.13
C LEU A 89 -2.80 9.11 -12.70
N PRO A 90 -2.67 9.94 -11.66
CA PRO A 90 -2.94 9.52 -10.29
C PRO A 90 -4.44 9.31 -10.07
N ILE A 91 -4.79 8.36 -9.22
CA ILE A 91 -6.17 8.08 -8.77
C ILE A 91 -6.36 8.46 -7.31
N ASP A 92 -7.62 8.45 -6.86
CA ASP A 92 -7.97 8.66 -5.46
C ASP A 92 -7.30 7.60 -4.55
N PRO A 93 -6.55 8.00 -3.51
CA PRO A 93 -5.85 7.09 -2.62
C PRO A 93 -6.76 6.16 -1.81
N THR A 94 -8.07 6.43 -1.71
CA THR A 94 -9.06 5.51 -1.12
C THR A 94 -9.30 4.27 -1.97
N THR A 95 -9.05 4.37 -3.28
CA THR A 95 -9.29 3.29 -4.23
C THR A 95 -8.08 2.36 -4.39
N LEU A 96 -6.91 2.78 -3.92
CA LEU A 96 -5.70 1.97 -3.89
C LEU A 96 -5.63 1.20 -2.57
N SER A 97 -5.57 -0.12 -2.67
CA SER A 97 -5.71 -1.02 -1.53
C SER A 97 -4.52 -1.97 -1.37
N PHE A 98 -4.19 -2.28 -0.11
CA PHE A 98 -3.16 -3.19 0.33
C PHE A 98 -3.81 -4.36 1.08
N GLU A 99 -3.88 -5.53 0.45
CA GLU A 99 -4.34 -6.77 1.08
C GLU A 99 -3.16 -7.47 1.76
N VAL A 100 -3.28 -7.77 3.06
CA VAL A 100 -2.21 -8.45 3.81
C VAL A 100 -2.14 -9.92 3.41
N VAL A 101 -1.01 -10.33 2.81
CA VAL A 101 -0.79 -11.72 2.35
C VAL A 101 -0.01 -12.52 3.39
N ARG A 102 1.01 -11.92 4.02
CA ARG A 102 1.77 -12.55 5.12
C ARG A 102 1.99 -11.54 6.23
N LEU A 103 1.60 -11.94 7.43
CA LEU A 103 1.76 -11.15 8.64
C LEU A 103 3.23 -11.09 9.10
N PRO A 104 3.61 -10.02 9.82
CA PRO A 104 4.89 -9.98 10.53
C PRO A 104 5.02 -11.12 11.55
N ARG A 105 6.24 -11.61 11.75
CA ARG A 105 6.55 -12.70 12.68
C ARG A 105 6.75 -12.22 14.12
N TYR A 106 7.30 -11.03 14.29
CA TYR A 106 7.72 -10.47 15.57
C TYR A 106 6.86 -9.30 16.05
N GLY A 107 5.92 -8.84 15.22
CA GLY A 107 4.94 -7.83 15.59
C GLY A 107 3.57 -8.01 14.98
N THR A 108 2.76 -6.99 15.22
CA THR A 108 1.40 -6.82 14.69
C THR A 108 1.38 -5.62 13.77
N LEU A 109 0.57 -5.72 12.72
CA LEU A 109 0.17 -4.60 11.89
C LEU A 109 -1.24 -4.19 12.31
N ALA A 110 -1.52 -2.90 12.43
CA ALA A 110 -2.84 -2.39 12.76
C ALA A 110 -3.19 -1.18 11.89
N VAL A 111 -4.46 -1.05 11.53
CA VAL A 111 -5.02 0.14 10.88
C VAL A 111 -6.09 0.74 11.77
N ASN A 112 -6.00 2.04 12.02
CA ASN A 112 -6.96 2.76 12.87
C ASN A 112 -7.19 2.11 14.25
N GLY A 113 -6.15 1.52 14.82
CA GLY A 113 -6.20 0.81 16.10
C GLY A 113 -6.66 -0.65 16.04
N SER A 114 -7.20 -1.11 14.90
CA SER A 114 -7.62 -2.50 14.70
C SER A 114 -6.47 -3.32 14.13
N VAL A 115 -6.15 -4.44 14.77
CA VAL A 115 -5.09 -5.37 14.32
C VAL A 115 -5.52 -6.06 13.04
N LEU A 116 -4.68 -5.96 12.01
CA LEU A 116 -4.89 -6.57 10.71
C LEU A 116 -4.56 -8.07 10.72
N ARG A 117 -5.37 -8.85 10.00
CA ARG A 117 -5.18 -10.28 9.75
C ARG A 117 -4.85 -10.55 8.28
N SER A 118 -4.43 -11.77 7.98
CA SER A 118 -4.25 -12.20 6.59
C SER A 118 -5.58 -12.08 5.82
N GLY A 119 -5.54 -11.49 4.62
CA GLY A 119 -6.70 -11.21 3.78
C GLY A 119 -7.41 -9.90 4.11
N GLU A 120 -7.08 -9.23 5.22
CA GLU A 120 -7.62 -7.91 5.52
C GLU A 120 -6.88 -6.82 4.75
N VAL A 121 -7.57 -5.69 4.56
CA VAL A 121 -7.18 -4.65 3.61
C VAL A 121 -7.12 -3.29 4.30
N PHE A 122 -6.14 -2.48 3.91
CA PHE A 122 -6.08 -1.04 4.21
C PHE A 122 -5.80 -0.26 2.92
N SER A 123 -6.06 1.05 2.89
CA SER A 123 -5.92 1.91 1.71
C SER A 123 -4.62 2.73 1.70
N GLN A 124 -4.25 3.30 0.56
CA GLN A 124 -3.20 4.31 0.49
C GLN A 124 -3.54 5.52 1.37
N LEU A 125 -4.82 5.90 1.43
CA LEU A 125 -5.27 6.98 2.31
C LEU A 125 -4.98 6.66 3.79
N ASP A 126 -5.11 5.41 4.23
CA ASP A 126 -4.77 5.03 5.62
C ASP A 126 -3.29 5.23 5.93
N VAL A 127 -2.41 4.97 4.96
CA VAL A 127 -0.97 5.21 5.09
C VAL A 127 -0.68 6.71 5.11
N THR A 128 -1.24 7.46 4.16
CA THR A 128 -1.10 8.92 4.06
C THR A 128 -1.57 9.63 5.33
N GLN A 129 -2.64 9.14 5.95
CA GLN A 129 -3.19 9.70 7.18
C GLN A 129 -2.55 9.12 8.46
N GLY A 130 -1.47 8.33 8.34
CA GLY A 130 -0.71 7.78 9.46
C GLY A 130 -1.49 6.81 10.35
N ARG A 131 -2.54 6.18 9.81
CA ARG A 131 -3.41 5.24 10.54
C ARG A 131 -2.84 3.83 10.60
N VAL A 132 -1.88 3.49 9.74
CA VAL A 132 -1.24 2.19 9.71
C VAL A 132 -0.02 2.18 10.62
N ARG A 133 0.02 1.23 11.56
CA ARG A 133 1.10 1.12 12.56
C ARG A 133 1.58 -0.31 12.66
N TYR A 134 2.88 -0.46 12.85
CA TYR A 134 3.51 -1.72 13.23
C TYR A 134 3.92 -1.66 14.71
N LYS A 135 3.74 -2.76 15.44
CA LYS A 135 4.12 -2.87 16.85
C LYS A 135 4.67 -4.25 17.19
N LEU A 136 5.85 -4.31 17.81
CA LEU A 136 6.46 -5.54 18.30
C LEU A 136 5.65 -6.20 19.43
N TYR A 137 5.52 -7.52 19.38
CA TYR A 137 4.85 -8.30 20.44
C TYR A 137 5.53 -8.13 21.80
N ARG A 138 6.87 -8.14 21.81
CA ARG A 138 7.69 -8.10 23.03
C ARG A 138 8.78 -7.04 22.90
N THR A 139 9.32 -6.60 24.03
CA THR A 139 10.56 -5.83 24.03
C THR A 139 11.68 -6.73 23.53
N ALA A 140 12.44 -6.27 22.53
CA ALA A 140 13.61 -6.99 22.04
C ALA A 140 14.87 -6.50 22.76
N TYR A 141 15.80 -7.41 23.01
CA TYR A 141 17.11 -7.13 23.59
C TYR A 141 18.24 -7.20 22.55
N SER A 142 17.89 -7.57 21.32
CA SER A 142 18.76 -7.60 20.16
C SER A 142 18.05 -7.00 18.95
N ARG A 143 18.80 -6.72 17.88
CA ARG A 143 18.24 -6.21 16.63
C ARG A 143 17.26 -7.22 16.04
N VAL A 144 16.08 -6.76 15.65
CA VAL A 144 15.03 -7.60 15.03
C VAL A 144 14.79 -7.14 13.61
N HIS A 145 14.71 -8.12 12.70
CA HIS A 145 14.26 -7.94 11.33
C HIS A 145 12.91 -8.62 11.19
N ASP A 146 11.92 -7.87 10.71
CA ASP A 146 10.59 -8.40 10.44
C ASP A 146 10.09 -7.91 9.07
N THR A 147 9.06 -8.56 8.54
CA THR A 147 8.51 -8.22 7.24
C THR A 147 7.02 -8.47 7.19
N VAL A 148 6.31 -7.62 6.45
CA VAL A 148 4.93 -7.89 6.00
C VAL A 148 4.91 -8.03 4.50
N THR A 149 4.15 -8.99 3.97
CA THR A 149 3.88 -9.09 2.53
C THR A 149 2.44 -8.68 2.27
N PHE A 150 2.21 -7.85 1.26
CA PHE A 150 0.88 -7.43 0.82
C PHE A 150 0.75 -7.50 -0.70
N ARG A 151 -0.50 -7.62 -1.16
CA ARG A 151 -0.88 -7.45 -2.57
C ARG A 151 -1.44 -6.04 -2.72
N VAL A 152 -0.97 -5.32 -3.73
CA VAL A 152 -1.46 -3.98 -4.04
C VAL A 152 -2.40 -4.04 -5.23
N SER A 153 -3.53 -3.35 -5.13
CA SER A 153 -4.55 -3.29 -6.17
C SER A 153 -5.10 -1.89 -6.31
N ALA A 154 -5.48 -1.54 -7.54
CA ALA A 154 -6.14 -0.29 -7.89
C ALA A 154 -7.20 -0.58 -8.97
N PRO A 155 -8.26 0.24 -9.08
CA PRO A 155 -9.29 0.05 -10.09
C PRO A 155 -8.70 0.09 -11.49
N GLN A 156 -9.10 -0.86 -12.33
CA GLN A 156 -8.67 -0.96 -13.73
C GLN A 156 -7.15 -1.06 -13.95
N CYS A 157 -6.39 -1.41 -12.91
CA CYS A 157 -4.99 -1.76 -13.01
C CYS A 157 -4.81 -3.27 -12.92
N GLN A 158 -3.83 -3.80 -13.66
CA GLN A 158 -3.36 -5.16 -13.43
C GLN A 158 -2.76 -5.28 -12.03
N ALA A 159 -3.04 -6.39 -11.33
CA ALA A 159 -2.47 -6.66 -10.03
C ALA A 159 -0.94 -6.86 -10.13
N LEU A 160 -0.20 -6.22 -9.24
CA LEU A 160 1.24 -6.43 -9.11
C LEU A 160 1.54 -7.73 -8.36
N ALA A 161 2.75 -8.24 -8.54
CA ALA A 161 3.28 -9.27 -7.66
C ALA A 161 3.26 -8.80 -6.19
N PRO A 162 3.07 -9.71 -5.21
CA PRO A 162 3.07 -9.32 -3.81
C PRO A 162 4.37 -8.60 -3.42
N ALA A 163 4.23 -7.44 -2.78
CA ALA A 163 5.32 -6.62 -2.31
C ALA A 163 5.60 -6.88 -0.83
N THR A 164 6.85 -6.65 -0.42
CA THR A 164 7.28 -6.86 0.97
C THR A 164 7.83 -5.57 1.54
N LEU A 165 7.28 -5.14 2.67
CA LEU A 165 7.78 -4.04 3.48
C LEU A 165 8.56 -4.61 4.66
N ARG A 166 9.70 -3.98 4.97
CA ARG A 166 10.66 -4.46 5.98
C ARG A 166 10.63 -3.57 7.20
N PHE A 167 10.70 -4.19 8.38
CA PHE A 167 10.85 -3.52 9.66
C PHE A 167 12.22 -3.88 10.25
N VAL A 168 12.93 -2.87 10.76
CA VAL A 168 14.19 -3.06 11.47
C VAL A 168 14.09 -2.38 12.82
N HIS A 169 14.11 -3.17 13.89
CA HIS A 169 14.14 -2.66 15.25
C HIS A 169 15.55 -2.75 15.82
N THR A 170 16.03 -1.64 16.38
CA THR A 170 17.28 -1.57 17.12
C THR A 170 16.95 -1.26 18.59
N PRO A 171 17.26 -2.15 19.54
CA PRO A 171 16.99 -1.90 20.96
C PRO A 171 17.94 -0.84 21.53
N PRO A 172 17.57 -0.20 22.66
CA PRO A 172 18.46 0.70 23.38
C PRO A 172 19.78 0.00 23.77
N ALA A 173 20.91 0.70 23.64
CA ALA A 173 22.24 0.16 23.94
C ALA A 173 22.35 -0.44 25.35
N GLN A 174 21.63 0.13 26.31
CA GLN A 174 21.57 -0.32 27.71
C GLN A 174 20.95 -1.72 27.86
N LEU A 175 20.02 -2.11 26.99
CA LEU A 175 19.42 -3.45 27.01
C LEU A 175 20.33 -4.49 26.40
N VAL A 176 21.14 -4.11 25.40
CA VAL A 176 22.13 -4.98 24.77
C VAL A 176 23.24 -5.36 25.76
N GLN A 177 23.58 -4.46 26.68
CA GLN A 177 24.59 -4.70 27.72
C GLN A 177 24.12 -5.60 28.87
N ARG A 178 22.81 -5.86 29.00
CA ARG A 178 22.23 -6.75 30.04
C ARG A 178 22.12 -8.21 29.59
N VAL A 179 22.67 -8.55 28.43
CA VAL A 179 22.68 -9.93 27.92
C VAL A 179 24.11 -10.25 27.52
N THR A 180 24.86 -10.87 28.42
CA THR A 180 26.21 -11.37 28.16
C THR A 180 26.12 -12.86 27.87
N VAL A 181 26.34 -13.27 26.61
CA VAL A 181 26.44 -14.69 26.25
C VAL A 181 27.91 -15.08 26.26
N VAL A 182 28.33 -15.84 27.26
CA VAL A 182 29.71 -16.36 27.33
C VAL A 182 29.70 -17.79 26.77
N LEU A 183 30.33 -17.97 25.61
CA LEU A 183 30.52 -19.27 24.97
C LEU A 183 31.93 -19.79 25.25
N HIS A 184 32.03 -20.82 26.10
CA HIS A 184 33.30 -21.53 26.29
C HIS A 184 33.40 -22.71 25.33
N LYS A 185 34.60 -22.94 24.75
CA LYS A 185 34.84 -24.02 23.79
C LYS A 185 34.66 -25.39 24.47
N LEU A 186 33.75 -26.20 23.96
CA LEU A 186 33.60 -27.61 24.34
C LEU A 186 34.39 -28.47 23.35
N LYS A 187 35.42 -29.19 23.84
CA LYS A 187 36.15 -30.18 23.03
C LYS A 187 35.51 -31.55 23.22
N VAL A 188 35.09 -32.17 22.13
CA VAL A 188 34.48 -33.51 22.13
C VAL A 188 35.28 -34.40 21.18
N VAL A 189 35.50 -35.64 21.59
CA VAL A 189 36.14 -36.68 20.75
C VAL A 189 35.09 -37.23 19.78
N GLU A 190 35.48 -37.54 18.54
CA GLU A 190 34.59 -38.08 17.52
C GLU A 190 33.85 -39.33 18.02
N GLY A 191 32.52 -39.31 17.95
CA GLY A 191 31.65 -40.40 18.44
C GLY A 191 31.29 -40.35 19.93
N ALA A 192 31.83 -39.42 20.71
CA ALA A 192 31.50 -39.26 22.14
C ALA A 192 30.41 -38.18 22.37
N ALA A 193 29.66 -38.32 23.47
CA ALA A 193 28.73 -37.30 23.96
C ALA A 193 29.38 -36.47 25.08
N ALA A 194 29.12 -35.17 25.10
CA ALA A 194 29.56 -34.26 26.17
C ALA A 194 28.39 -33.41 26.67
N ILE A 195 28.37 -33.13 27.97
CA ILE A 195 27.30 -32.39 28.63
C ILE A 195 27.51 -30.88 28.41
N LEU A 196 26.51 -30.24 27.81
CA LEU A 196 26.39 -28.77 27.79
C LEU A 196 25.87 -28.30 29.16
N SER A 197 26.58 -27.39 29.80
CA SER A 197 26.23 -26.84 31.12
C SER A 197 26.39 -25.32 31.13
N GLN A 198 25.98 -24.66 32.22
CA GLN A 198 26.16 -23.21 32.40
C GLN A 198 27.62 -22.76 32.32
N ALA A 199 28.59 -23.64 32.55
CA ALA A 199 30.01 -23.34 32.32
C ALA A 199 30.35 -23.18 30.83
N HIS A 200 29.54 -23.72 29.92
CA HIS A 200 29.75 -23.71 28.47
C HIS A 200 28.85 -22.69 27.75
N LEU A 201 27.67 -22.45 28.33
CA LEU A 201 26.69 -21.51 27.83
C LEU A 201 26.06 -20.79 29.03
N ASP A 202 26.58 -19.60 29.32
CA ASP A 202 25.98 -18.71 30.32
C ASP A 202 25.27 -17.54 29.63
N VAL A 203 24.11 -17.17 30.15
CA VAL A 203 23.29 -16.05 29.69
C VAL A 203 22.88 -15.26 30.93
N SER A 204 23.58 -14.15 31.20
CA SER A 204 23.35 -13.25 32.34
C SER A 204 23.10 -11.81 31.93
#